data_AF-A0AAX2IMP8-F1
#
_entry.id   AF-A0AAX2IMP8-F1
#
_cell.length_a   1.000
_cell.length_b   1.000
_cell.length_c   1.000
_cell.angle_alpha   90.00
_cell.angle_beta   90.00
_cell.angle_gamma   90.00
#
_symmetry.space_group_name_H-M   'P 1'
#
loop_
_entity.id
_entity.type
_entity.pdbx_description
1 polymer ?
#
loop_
_entity_poly.entity_id
_entity_poly.type
_entity_poly.pdbx_seq_one_letter_code
_entity_poly.pdbx_strand_id
1 'polypeptide(L)'
;MEKKVQNETNEIKPLSDTLLVLNIHTNAVEMVKGIDQDGNLQKIPPDEKKENDQLIRVDKHGDPFSNFFSNFYRQLKNPSHFNFFKVSEYNAVNTAKDLQQYVDQASPEEKEKLKDYAIQLKNTNPLKNQNTMENNTETQEYRFQPEQIDWKTMEKSGLTRRSLKK
;
A
#
# COMPACT_ATOMS: atom_id res chain seq x y z
N MET A 1 46.09 -10.13 23.87
CA MET A 1 44.85 -9.32 23.77
C MET A 1 44.30 -9.53 22.37
N GLU A 2 43.44 -10.54 22.20
CA GLU A 2 42.80 -10.84 20.92
C GLU A 2 41.59 -9.93 20.74
N LYS A 3 41.60 -9.12 19.68
CA LYS A 3 40.42 -8.34 19.27
C LYS A 3 39.43 -9.29 18.61
N LYS A 4 38.31 -9.55 19.29
CA LYS A 4 37.13 -10.18 18.68
C LYS A 4 36.61 -9.26 17.57
N VAL A 5 36.76 -9.71 16.32
CA VAL A 5 36.00 -9.18 15.19
C VAL A 5 34.57 -9.66 15.37
N GLN A 6 33.65 -8.73 15.62
CA GLN A 6 32.22 -9.00 15.53
C GLN A 6 31.90 -9.28 14.06
N ASN A 7 31.60 -10.55 13.76
CA ASN A 7 30.99 -10.94 12.50
C ASN A 7 29.57 -10.37 12.48
N GLU A 8 29.40 -9.20 11.85
CA GLU A 8 28.10 -8.76 11.36
C GLU A 8 27.69 -9.72 10.24
N THR A 9 26.85 -10.70 10.57
CA THR A 9 26.09 -11.45 9.58
C THR A 9 25.25 -10.46 8.79
N ASN A 10 25.74 -10.07 7.60
CA ASN A 10 24.95 -9.47 6.53
C ASN A 10 23.87 -10.47 6.10
N GLU A 11 22.82 -10.62 6.90
CA GLU A 11 21.56 -11.16 6.41
C GLU A 11 21.07 -10.20 5.34
N ILE A 12 21.05 -10.67 4.09
CA ILE A 12 20.37 -9.96 3.00
C ILE A 12 18.89 -10.00 3.33
N LYS A 13 18.42 -9.04 4.14
CA LYS A 13 17.00 -8.85 4.42
C LYS A 13 16.31 -8.63 3.07
N PRO A 14 15.23 -9.37 2.76
CA PRO A 14 14.51 -9.19 1.51
C PRO A 14 14.14 -7.71 1.35
N LEU A 15 14.42 -7.15 0.17
CA LEU A 15 14.18 -5.76 -0.16
C LEU A 15 12.67 -5.49 -0.24
N SER A 16 12.01 -5.34 0.91
CA SER A 16 10.60 -4.98 0.97
C SER A 16 10.45 -3.45 1.06
N ASP A 17 9.44 -2.90 0.38
CA ASP A 17 9.03 -1.52 0.57
C ASP A 17 7.86 -1.46 1.57
N THR A 18 7.66 -0.34 2.24
CA THR A 18 6.53 -0.06 3.13
C THR A 18 5.95 1.33 2.85
N LEU A 19 4.89 1.69 3.57
CA LEU A 19 4.15 2.94 3.41
C LEU A 19 4.41 3.88 4.58
N LEU A 20 4.76 5.12 4.25
CA LEU A 20 4.61 6.26 5.14
C LEU A 20 3.34 7.03 4.78
N VAL A 21 2.77 7.68 5.78
CA VAL A 21 1.65 8.59 5.62
C VAL A 21 1.99 9.95 6.22
N LEU A 22 1.69 11.01 5.49
CA LEU A 22 1.65 12.38 5.99
C LEU A 22 0.19 12.79 6.14
N ASN A 23 -0.22 13.15 7.35
CA ASN A 23 -1.51 13.80 7.59
C ASN A 23 -1.39 15.31 7.30
N ILE A 24 -2.16 15.79 6.33
CA ILE A 24 -2.07 17.20 5.87
C ILE A 24 -2.59 18.21 6.90
N HIS A 25 -3.42 17.78 7.85
CA HIS A 25 -4.00 18.66 8.87
C HIS A 25 -3.10 18.74 10.10
N THR A 26 -2.55 17.60 10.53
CA THR A 26 -1.71 17.54 11.74
C THR A 26 -0.23 17.65 11.42
N ASN A 27 0.17 17.62 10.15
CA ASN A 27 1.56 17.57 9.70
C ASN A 27 2.37 16.40 10.27
N ALA A 28 1.69 15.33 10.69
CA ALA A 28 2.33 14.16 11.29
C ALA A 28 2.72 13.13 10.21
N VAL A 29 3.93 12.62 10.29
CA VAL A 29 4.49 11.57 9.45
C VAL A 29 4.60 10.26 10.24
N GLU A 30 3.89 9.24 9.79
CA GLU A 30 3.77 7.96 10.50
C GLU A 30 3.91 6.78 9.53
N MET A 31 4.22 5.60 10.06
CA MET A 31 4.24 4.35 9.30
C MET A 31 2.87 3.69 9.31
N VAL A 32 2.51 3.02 8.23
CA VAL A 32 1.18 2.40 8.08
C VAL A 32 1.20 0.91 8.44
N LYS A 33 0.34 0.52 9.39
CA LYS A 33 0.03 -0.88 9.73
C LYS A 33 -1.07 -1.46 8.84
N GLY A 34 -2.08 -0.66 8.51
CA GLY A 34 -3.24 -1.11 7.77
C GLY A 34 -4.43 -0.17 7.92
N ILE A 35 -5.63 -0.71 7.71
CA ILE A 35 -6.91 -0.01 7.88
C ILE A 35 -7.78 -0.90 8.76
N ASP A 36 -8.50 -0.32 9.71
CA ASP A 36 -9.46 -1.04 10.52
C ASP A 36 -10.79 -1.31 9.79
N GLN A 37 -11.73 -1.99 10.46
CA GLN A 37 -13.04 -2.34 9.87
C GLN A 37 -13.92 -1.12 9.58
N ASP A 38 -13.66 0.00 10.25
CA ASP A 38 -14.38 1.26 10.11
C ASP A 38 -13.77 2.17 9.02
N GLY A 39 -12.68 1.74 8.39
CA GLY A 39 -11.97 2.49 7.35
C GLY A 39 -10.97 3.51 7.90
N ASN A 40 -10.62 3.46 9.19
CA ASN A 40 -9.60 4.33 9.77
C ASN A 40 -8.19 3.76 9.58
N LEU A 41 -7.26 4.67 9.33
CA LEU A 41 -5.86 4.33 9.12
C LEU A 41 -5.20 3.90 10.45
N GLN A 42 -4.64 2.70 10.47
CA GLN A 42 -3.80 2.23 11.56
C GLN A 42 -2.35 2.61 11.29
N LYS A 43 -1.74 3.30 12.25
CA LYS A 43 -0.45 3.98 12.09
C LYS A 43 0.45 3.77 13.31
N ILE A 44 1.75 3.98 13.12
CA ILE A 44 2.76 3.93 14.18
C ILE A 44 3.69 5.14 14.03
N PRO A 45 3.95 5.88 15.12
CA PRO A 45 5.04 6.83 15.15
C PRO A 45 6.38 6.16 14.83
N PRO A 46 7.30 6.85 14.12
CA PRO A 46 8.63 6.31 13.82
C PRO A 46 9.40 5.90 15.08
N ASP A 47 9.21 6.61 16.19
CA ASP A 47 9.89 6.35 17.47
C ASP A 47 9.33 5.15 18.24
N GLU A 48 8.12 4.71 17.93
CA GLU A 48 7.45 3.60 18.63
C GLU A 48 7.56 2.26 17.88
N LYS A 49 8.25 2.25 16.74
CA LYS A 49 8.39 1.06 15.91
C LYS A 49 9.24 0.00 16.57
N LYS A 50 8.65 -1.18 16.73
CA LYS A 50 9.31 -2.39 17.21
C LYS A 50 9.60 -3.33 16.06
N GLU A 51 10.52 -4.29 16.27
CA GLU A 51 10.87 -5.27 15.24
C GLU A 51 9.70 -6.19 14.87
N ASN A 52 8.80 -6.45 15.82
CA ASN A 52 7.63 -7.30 15.65
C ASN A 52 6.39 -6.56 15.13
N ASP A 53 6.46 -5.25 14.91
CA ASP A 53 5.36 -4.50 14.32
C ASP A 53 5.18 -4.90 12.85
N GLN A 54 3.95 -5.33 12.52
CA GLN A 54 3.60 -5.67 11.15
C GLN A 54 3.20 -4.39 10.41
N LEU A 55 4.11 -3.90 9.56
CA LEU A 55 3.81 -2.84 8.62
C LEU A 55 3.26 -3.43 7.32
N ILE A 56 2.55 -2.60 6.57
CA ILE A 56 2.21 -2.94 5.19
C ILE A 56 3.51 -3.12 4.41
N ARG A 57 3.69 -4.30 3.79
CA ARG A 57 4.82 -4.61 2.91
C ARG A 57 4.37 -4.64 1.47
N VAL A 58 5.14 -3.98 0.61
CA VAL A 58 4.99 -4.03 -0.83
C VAL A 58 6.22 -4.72 -1.41
N ASP A 59 6.05 -5.97 -1.81
CA ASP A 59 7.11 -6.78 -2.41
C ASP A 59 7.56 -6.21 -3.77
N LYS A 60 8.86 -6.36 -4.09
CA LYS A 60 9.50 -5.91 -5.33
C LYS A 60 9.41 -6.90 -6.48
N HIS A 61 8.91 -8.11 -6.25
CA HIS A 61 8.96 -9.19 -7.25
C HIS A 61 7.75 -9.30 -8.20
N GLY A 62 6.80 -8.36 -8.18
CA GLY A 62 5.69 -8.36 -9.15
C GLY A 62 4.53 -7.46 -8.75
N ASP A 63 4.73 -6.16 -8.90
CA ASP A 63 3.77 -5.04 -8.77
C ASP A 63 2.55 -5.23 -7.83
N PRO A 64 2.74 -5.36 -6.50
CA PRO A 64 1.65 -5.39 -5.54
C PRO A 64 1.06 -4.00 -5.30
N PHE A 65 1.75 -2.93 -5.70
CA PHE A 65 1.32 -1.57 -5.36
C PHE A 65 0.01 -1.19 -6.05
N SER A 66 -0.16 -1.51 -7.34
CA SER A 66 -1.35 -1.06 -8.07
C SER A 66 -2.65 -1.67 -7.53
N ASN A 67 -2.68 -2.98 -7.25
CA ASN A 67 -3.90 -3.66 -6.81
C ASN A 67 -4.12 -3.55 -5.29
N PHE A 68 -3.08 -3.71 -4.48
CA PHE A 68 -3.21 -3.56 -3.03
C PHE A 68 -3.52 -2.11 -2.65
N PHE A 69 -2.73 -1.15 -3.14
CA PHE A 69 -2.88 0.25 -2.73
C PHE A 69 -4.19 0.85 -3.22
N SER A 70 -4.68 0.51 -4.42
CA SER A 70 -5.98 0.97 -4.88
C SER A 70 -7.13 0.47 -4.00
N ASN A 71 -7.04 -0.79 -3.52
CA ASN A 71 -8.02 -1.36 -2.61
C ASN A 71 -7.93 -0.74 -1.21
N PHE A 72 -6.71 -0.61 -0.70
CA PHE A 72 -6.40 0.08 0.54
C PHE A 72 -6.95 1.52 0.54
N TYR A 73 -6.60 2.31 -0.49
CA TYR A 73 -7.02 3.70 -0.61
C TYR A 73 -8.54 3.85 -0.70
N ARG A 74 -9.24 2.89 -1.34
CA ARG A 74 -10.70 2.87 -1.42
C ARG A 74 -11.38 2.53 -0.08
N GLN A 75 -10.72 1.77 0.79
CA GLN A 75 -11.25 1.42 2.12
C GLN A 75 -11.07 2.56 3.13
N LEU A 76 -10.19 3.54 2.85
CA LEU A 76 -9.99 4.68 3.72
C LEU A 76 -11.25 5.55 3.77
N LYS A 77 -11.64 5.93 4.97
CA LYS A 77 -12.76 6.85 5.20
C LYS A 77 -12.46 8.27 4.72
N ASN A 78 -11.23 8.74 4.92
CA ASN A 78 -10.79 10.10 4.57
C ASN A 78 -9.47 10.10 3.76
N PRO A 79 -9.47 9.54 2.54
CA PRO A 79 -8.25 9.32 1.78
C PRO A 79 -7.53 10.62 1.36
N SER A 80 -8.27 11.72 1.18
CA SER A 80 -7.73 13.03 0.82
C SER A 80 -6.98 13.74 1.95
N HIS A 81 -7.13 13.29 3.20
CA HIS A 81 -6.42 13.86 4.35
C HIS A 81 -4.97 13.38 4.43
N PHE A 82 -4.58 12.45 3.56
CA PHE A 82 -3.35 11.70 3.67
C PHE A 82 -2.58 11.72 2.34
N ASN A 83 -1.29 12.03 2.43
CA ASN A 83 -0.34 11.78 1.36
C ASN A 83 0.46 10.53 1.71
N PHE A 84 0.47 9.54 0.84
CA PHE A 84 1.19 8.29 1.06
C PHE A 84 2.51 8.30 0.30
N PHE A 85 3.56 7.76 0.91
CA PHE A 85 4.88 7.63 0.30
C PHE A 85 5.38 6.19 0.39
N LYS A 86 6.00 5.71 -0.68
CA LYS A 86 6.64 4.41 -0.70
C LYS A 86 8.10 4.56 -0.29
N VAL A 87 8.52 3.77 0.69
CA VAL A 87 9.90 3.78 1.20
C VAL A 87 10.41 2.36 1.37
N SER A 88 11.73 2.15 1.31
CA SER A 88 12.31 0.86 1.70
C SER A 88 12.02 0.60 3.18
N GLU A 89 11.54 -0.59 3.55
CA GLU A 89 11.26 -0.97 4.95
C GLU A 89 12.51 -0.76 5.83
N TYR A 90 13.70 -1.00 5.27
CA TYR A 90 14.98 -0.79 5.94
C TYR A 90 15.21 0.68 6.36
N ASN A 91 14.78 1.63 5.52
CA ASN A 91 14.99 3.06 5.75
C ASN A 91 13.75 3.77 6.33
N ALA A 92 12.62 3.08 6.50
CA ALA A 92 11.33 3.69 6.77
C ALA A 92 11.33 4.60 8.01
N VAL A 93 11.98 4.18 9.09
CA VAL A 93 12.07 4.98 10.33
C VAL A 93 12.85 6.27 10.12
N ASN A 94 14.01 6.19 9.47
CA ASN A 94 14.85 7.36 9.22
C ASN A 94 14.17 8.31 8.23
N THR A 95 13.62 7.78 7.14
CA THR A 95 12.88 8.59 6.15
C THR A 95 11.65 9.27 6.76
N ALA A 96 10.95 8.61 7.69
CA ALA A 96 9.83 9.24 8.40
C ALA A 96 10.29 10.42 9.26
N LYS A 97 11.42 10.28 9.96
CA LYS A 97 12.01 11.37 10.78
C LYS A 97 12.48 12.54 9.92
N ASP A 98 13.19 12.25 8.84
CA ASP A 98 13.68 13.27 7.91
C ASP A 98 12.51 14.03 7.26
N LEU A 99 11.46 13.30 6.85
CA LEU A 99 10.25 13.90 6.29
C LEU A 99 9.48 14.71 7.34
N GLN A 100 9.41 14.24 8.59
CA GLN A 100 8.80 15.01 9.68
C GLN A 100 9.54 16.34 9.88
N GLN A 101 10.87 16.30 10.00
CA GLN A 101 11.68 17.50 10.16
C GLN A 101 11.50 18.48 8.98
N TYR A 102 11.44 17.96 7.75
CA TYR A 102 11.16 18.77 6.57
C TYR A 102 9.78 19.43 6.67
N VAL A 103 8.73 18.66 6.97
CA VAL A 103 7.36 19.17 7.07
C VAL A 103 7.20 20.19 8.21
N ASP A 104 7.93 20.06 9.30
CA ASP A 104 7.90 21.01 10.42
C ASP A 104 8.48 22.39 10.03
N GLN A 105 9.43 22.42 9.10
CA GLN A 105 10.14 23.63 8.67
C GLN A 105 9.62 24.20 7.33
N ALA A 106 8.94 23.37 6.53
CA ALA A 106 8.47 23.72 5.20
C ALA A 106 7.32 24.75 5.24
N SER A 107 7.36 25.68 4.29
CA SER A 107 6.23 26.57 3.99
C SER A 107 5.05 25.81 3.37
N PRO A 108 3.83 26.38 3.36
CA PRO A 108 2.67 25.75 2.73
C PRO A 108 2.89 25.36 1.26
N GLU A 109 3.60 26.19 0.49
CA GLU A 109 3.92 25.92 -0.92
C GLU A 109 4.88 24.73 -1.08
N GLU A 110 5.85 24.60 -0.18
CA GLU A 110 6.79 23.48 -0.16
C GLU A 110 6.11 22.17 0.25
N LYS A 111 5.19 22.24 1.22
CA LYS A 111 4.35 21.10 1.60
C LYS A 111 3.45 20.65 0.46
N GLU A 112 2.97 21.58 -0.37
CA GLU A 112 2.18 21.23 -1.55
C GLU A 112 3.01 20.45 -2.58
N LYS A 113 4.28 20.82 -2.78
CA LYS A 113 5.20 20.08 -3.67
C LYS A 113 5.44 18.64 -3.22
N LEU A 114 5.24 18.30 -1.94
CA LEU A 114 5.32 16.91 -1.48
C LEU A 114 4.27 16.00 -2.13
N LYS A 115 3.14 16.55 -2.61
CA LYS A 115 2.12 15.78 -3.34
C LYS A 115 2.66 15.16 -4.62
N ASP A 116 3.66 15.78 -5.25
CA ASP A 116 4.28 15.27 -6.49
C ASP A 116 5.04 13.97 -6.27
N TYR A 117 5.55 13.77 -5.05
CA TYR A 117 6.26 12.56 -4.61
C TYR A 117 5.35 11.53 -3.94
N ALA A 118 4.11 11.91 -3.64
CA ALA A 118 3.13 10.99 -3.08
C ALA A 118 2.72 9.96 -4.14
N ILE A 119 2.30 8.78 -3.67
CA ILE A 119 1.76 7.76 -4.56
C ILE A 119 0.48 8.30 -5.20
N GLN A 120 0.52 8.49 -6.52
CA GLN A 120 -0.66 8.85 -7.29
C GLN A 120 -1.42 7.59 -7.70
N LEU A 121 -2.73 7.58 -7.48
CA LEU A 121 -3.60 6.57 -8.10
C LEU A 121 -3.63 6.85 -9.60
N LYS A 122 -2.84 6.11 -10.38
CA LYS A 122 -2.99 6.08 -11.83
C LYS A 122 -4.37 5.51 -12.10
N ASN A 123 -5.30 6.33 -12.61
CA ASN A 123 -6.68 6.01 -12.97
C ASN A 123 -6.91 4.52 -13.21
N THR A 124 -7.20 3.79 -12.13
CA THR A 124 -7.90 2.54 -12.25
C THR A 124 -9.33 2.99 -12.49
N ASN A 125 -9.90 2.58 -13.62
CA ASN A 125 -11.32 2.75 -13.88
C ASN A 125 -12.06 2.45 -12.57
N PRO A 126 -13.01 3.30 -12.13
CA PRO A 126 -13.80 2.98 -10.96
C PRO A 126 -14.53 1.67 -11.29
N LEU A 127 -14.01 0.56 -10.79
CA LEU A 127 -14.78 -0.64 -10.56
C LEU A 127 -15.82 -0.21 -9.54
N LYS A 128 -16.92 0.36 -10.04
CA LYS A 128 -18.23 0.11 -9.48
C LYS A 128 -18.30 -1.40 -9.34
N ASN A 129 -18.06 -1.87 -8.13
CA ASN A 129 -18.97 -2.76 -7.43
C ASN A 129 -18.56 -2.76 -5.97
N GLN A 130 -19.45 -2.17 -5.18
CA GLN A 130 -19.64 -2.53 -3.79
C GLN A 130 -19.62 -4.06 -3.69
N ASN A 131 -18.84 -4.59 -2.76
CA ASN A 131 -19.13 -5.82 -2.04
C ASN A 131 -18.32 -5.74 -0.74
N THR A 132 -18.79 -4.85 0.13
CA THR A 132 -18.71 -5.11 1.56
C THR A 132 -19.69 -6.24 1.88
N MET A 133 -19.16 -7.19 2.66
CA MET A 133 -19.86 -8.11 3.56
C MET A 133 -20.41 -9.43 3.00
N GLU A 134 -19.88 -10.51 3.57
CA GLU A 134 -20.64 -11.58 4.23
C GLU A 134 -21.99 -11.96 3.62
N ASN A 135 -22.03 -13.06 2.87
CA ASN A 135 -22.93 -14.18 3.16
C ASN A 135 -22.57 -15.41 2.34
N ASN A 136 -22.36 -16.53 3.04
CA ASN A 136 -22.55 -17.86 2.48
C ASN A 136 -24.03 -18.01 2.15
N THR A 137 -24.37 -18.17 0.86
CA THR A 137 -25.46 -19.05 0.46
C THR A 137 -25.22 -19.49 -0.98
N GLU A 138 -25.39 -20.79 -1.18
CA GLU A 138 -25.26 -21.54 -2.43
C GLU A 138 -26.08 -20.93 -3.58
N THR A 139 -25.70 -21.30 -4.81
CA THR A 139 -26.36 -21.01 -6.11
C THR A 139 -26.02 -19.68 -6.80
N GLN A 140 -24.79 -19.55 -7.32
CA GLN A 140 -24.57 -18.82 -8.58
C GLN A 140 -23.50 -19.54 -9.41
N GLU A 141 -23.95 -20.17 -10.50
CA GLU A 141 -23.15 -21.00 -11.40
C GLU A 141 -22.12 -20.22 -12.22
N TYR A 142 -22.09 -18.88 -12.14
CA TYR A 142 -21.00 -18.07 -12.69
C TYR A 142 -20.71 -16.86 -11.79
N ARG A 143 -19.49 -16.84 -11.21
CA ARG A 143 -18.96 -15.73 -10.38
C ARG A 143 -18.75 -14.42 -11.14
N PHE A 144 -18.83 -14.46 -12.47
CA PHE A 144 -18.56 -13.33 -13.35
C PHE A 144 -19.50 -13.36 -14.54
N GLN A 145 -20.05 -12.20 -14.91
CA GLN A 145 -20.81 -12.06 -16.15
C GLN A 145 -19.85 -12.08 -17.36
N PRO A 146 -20.21 -12.66 -18.52
CA PRO A 146 -19.32 -12.78 -19.69
C PRO A 146 -18.79 -11.44 -20.20
N GLU A 147 -19.47 -10.33 -19.90
CA GLU A 147 -19.08 -8.97 -20.28
C GLU A 147 -18.01 -8.39 -19.35
N GLN A 148 -17.81 -8.98 -18.17
CA GLN A 148 -16.85 -8.56 -17.14
C GLN A 148 -15.49 -9.25 -17.24
N ILE A 149 -15.40 -10.30 -18.06
CA ILE A 149 -14.16 -11.03 -18.29
C ILE A 149 -13.33 -10.27 -19.32
N ASP A 150 -12.10 -9.90 -18.96
CA ASP A 150 -11.13 -9.37 -19.93
C ASP A 150 -10.64 -10.48 -20.84
N TRP A 151 -11.40 -10.70 -21.92
CA TRP A 151 -11.12 -11.73 -22.91
C TRP A 151 -9.79 -11.53 -23.61
N LYS A 152 -9.31 -10.29 -23.72
CA LYS A 152 -8.03 -9.99 -24.37
C LYS A 152 -6.85 -10.53 -23.55
N THR A 153 -6.99 -10.56 -22.23
CA THR A 153 -6.03 -11.18 -21.31
C THR A 153 -6.17 -12.70 -21.30
N MET A 154 -7.40 -13.23 -21.35
CA MET A 154 -7.68 -14.67 -21.38
C MET A 154 -7.22 -15.34 -22.70
N GLU A 155 -7.32 -14.65 -23.83
CA GLU A 155 -6.84 -15.12 -25.14
C GLU A 155 -5.34 -15.36 -25.16
N LYS A 156 -4.56 -14.53 -24.44
CA LYS A 156 -3.11 -14.74 -24.28
C LYS A 156 -2.78 -16.01 -23.48
N SER A 157 -3.72 -16.49 -22.68
CA SER A 157 -3.61 -17.75 -21.93
C SER A 157 -4.32 -18.93 -22.62
N GLY A 158 -4.77 -18.76 -23.87
CA GLY A 158 -5.40 -19.82 -24.67
C GLY A 158 -6.88 -20.10 -24.34
N LEU A 159 -7.51 -19.27 -23.52
CA LEU A 159 -8.93 -19.39 -23.15
C LEU A 159 -9.77 -18.43 -23.99
N THR A 160 -10.77 -18.96 -24.71
CA THR A 160 -11.66 -18.15 -25.57
C THR A 160 -13.12 -18.28 -25.11
N ARG A 161 -13.96 -17.28 -25.44
CA ARG A 161 -15.42 -17.30 -25.16
C ARG A 161 -16.12 -18.58 -25.62
N ARG A 162 -15.59 -19.24 -26.66
CA ARG A 162 -16.16 -20.48 -27.22
C ARG A 162 -15.93 -21.70 -26.33
N SER A 163 -14.91 -21.69 -25.48
CA SER A 163 -14.57 -22.81 -24.57
C SER A 163 -15.50 -22.91 -23.36
N LEU A 164 -16.28 -21.86 -23.08
CA LEU A 164 -17.15 -21.73 -21.90
C LEU A 164 -18.64 -21.94 -22.21
N LYS A 165 -19.00 -22.13 -23.49
CA LYS A 165 -20.32 -22.63 -23.87
C LYS A 165 -20.19 -24.11 -24.17
N LYS A 166 -20.76 -24.94 -23.31
CA LYS A 166 -21.06 -26.34 -23.62
C LYS A 166 -22.54 -26.45 -23.97
#